data_AF-A0A920FWZ9-F1
#
_entry.id   AF-A0A920FWZ9-F1
#
_cell.length_a   1.000
_cell.length_b   1.000
_cell.length_c   1.000
_cell.angle_alpha   90.00
_cell.angle_beta   90.00
_cell.angle_gamma   90.00
#
_symmetry.space_group_name_H-M   'P 1'
#
loop_
_entity.id
_entity.type
_entity.pdbx_description
1 polymer ?
#
loop_
_entity_poly.entity_id
_entity_poly.type
_entity_poly.pdbx_seq_one_letter_code
_entity_poly.pdbx_strand_id
1 'polypeptide(L)'
;MIFFISLIKVEKVYASDFSEAKLQQYILSPFALEIIIFVKNIMIYFNLLILFFIFSPIILVILNINLSYLFSINILLGLSLLSIVFISSMTSSITISRNNKLSITSVLTLPLFVPILIFSMAISDVIDFDINKLYIFFLAYFLLNLAFSPLLTSFALKKLSV
;
A
#
# COMPACT_ATOMS: atom_id res chain seq x y z
N MET A 1 -12.63 -2.86 -5.68
CA MET A 1 -13.15 -2.82 -4.29
C MET A 1 -12.03 -2.82 -3.25
N ILE A 2 -11.11 -3.80 -3.27
CA ILE A 2 -9.99 -3.91 -2.31
C ILE A 2 -9.13 -2.64 -2.23
N PHE A 3 -8.86 -1.99 -3.35
CA PHE A 3 -8.14 -0.71 -3.43
C PHE A 3 -8.75 0.39 -2.53
N PHE A 4 -10.06 0.64 -2.65
CA PHE A 4 -10.72 1.67 -1.83
C PHE A 4 -10.69 1.30 -0.34
N ILE A 5 -10.84 0.01 -0.03
CA ILE A 5 -10.78 -0.46 1.36
C ILE A 5 -9.38 -0.23 1.95
N SER A 6 -8.31 -0.51 1.21
CA SER A 6 -6.94 -0.29 1.68
C SER A 6 -6.64 1.21 1.85
N LEU A 7 -7.08 2.06 0.91
CA LEU A 7 -6.95 3.51 1.03
C LEU A 7 -7.62 4.05 2.30
N ILE A 8 -8.91 3.76 2.47
CA ILE A 8 -9.70 4.25 3.61
C ILE A 8 -9.10 3.73 4.94
N LYS A 9 -8.61 2.49 4.96
CA LYS A 9 -8.04 1.89 6.17
C LYS A 9 -6.72 2.55 6.55
N VAL A 10 -5.84 2.80 5.58
CA VAL A 10 -4.58 3.51 5.81
C VAL A 10 -4.84 4.94 6.27
N GLU A 11 -5.75 5.67 5.62
CA GLU A 11 -6.13 7.03 6.03
C GLU A 11 -6.61 7.09 7.49
N LYS A 12 -7.53 6.21 7.88
CA LYS A 12 -8.07 6.16 9.25
C LYS A 12 -6.98 5.88 10.28
N VAL A 13 -6.13 4.89 10.02
CA VAL A 13 -5.04 4.49 10.93
C VAL A 13 -3.98 5.59 11.04
N TYR A 14 -3.72 6.32 9.97
CA TYR A 14 -2.78 7.44 10.00
C TYR A 14 -3.36 8.66 10.71
N ALA A 15 -4.62 9.00 10.46
CA ALA A 15 -5.30 10.10 11.15
C ALA A 15 -5.40 9.87 12.67
N SER A 16 -5.62 8.62 13.12
CA SER A 16 -5.73 8.31 14.55
C SER A 16 -4.41 8.26 15.30
N ASP A 17 -3.31 7.89 14.62
CA ASP A 17 -2.02 7.65 15.27
C ASP A 17 -0.97 8.73 15.03
N PHE A 18 -1.11 9.50 13.96
CA PHE A 18 -0.28 10.69 13.71
C PHE A 18 -1.05 11.98 14.04
N SER A 19 -1.97 11.92 14.99
CA SER A 19 -2.50 13.12 15.65
C SER A 19 -1.37 13.84 16.38
N GLU A 20 -1.43 15.16 16.48
CA GLU A 20 -0.31 15.98 16.98
C GLU A 20 0.30 15.47 18.29
N ALA A 21 -0.55 15.09 19.26
CA ALA A 21 -0.10 14.59 20.56
C ALA A 21 0.69 13.27 20.46
N LYS A 22 0.23 12.31 19.64
CA LYS A 22 0.92 11.03 19.45
C LYS A 22 2.16 11.17 18.57
N LEU A 23 2.12 12.08 17.60
CA LEU A 23 3.25 12.35 16.71
C LEU A 23 4.43 12.92 17.49
N GLN A 24 4.19 13.84 18.43
CA GLN A 24 5.23 14.34 19.35
C GLN A 24 5.81 13.22 20.21
N GLN A 25 4.98 12.29 20.71
CA GLN A 25 5.47 11.12 21.45
C GLN A 25 6.36 10.20 20.59
N TYR A 26 6.02 9.99 19.32
CA TYR A 26 6.86 9.20 18.42
C TYR A 26 8.18 9.88 18.09
N ILE A 27 8.22 11.21 17.97
CA ILE A 27 9.46 11.97 17.75
C ILE A 27 10.37 11.92 18.98
N LEU A 28 9.80 11.94 20.19
CA LEU A 28 10.54 11.81 21.46
C LEU A 28 10.99 10.37 21.74
N SER A 29 10.46 9.39 21.01
CA SER A 29 10.83 8.00 21.18
C SER A 29 12.24 7.73 20.66
N PRO A 30 12.95 6.70 21.18
CA PRO A 30 14.29 6.35 20.71
C PRO A 30 14.31 5.74 19.30
N PHE A 31 13.13 5.49 18.71
CA PHE A 31 13.02 4.86 17.39
C PHE A 31 12.86 5.90 16.29
N ALA A 32 13.56 5.68 15.18
CA ALA A 32 13.42 6.50 13.99
C ALA A 32 11.98 6.41 13.45
N LEU A 33 11.38 7.56 13.12
CA LEU A 33 9.98 7.64 12.66
C LEU A 33 9.76 6.80 11.39
N GLU A 34 10.79 6.67 10.54
CA GLU A 34 10.80 5.82 9.35
C GLU A 34 10.49 4.35 9.70
N ILE A 35 11.07 3.83 10.78
CA ILE A 35 10.88 2.44 11.24
C ILE A 35 9.46 2.25 11.77
N ILE A 36 8.96 3.21 12.53
CA ILE A 36 7.60 3.18 13.09
C ILE A 36 6.58 3.09 11.95
N ILE A 37 6.73 3.93 10.93
CA ILE A 37 5.86 3.94 9.74
C ILE A 37 5.95 2.61 8.98
N PHE A 38 7.17 2.11 8.77
CA PHE A 38 7.38 0.84 8.07
C PHE A 38 6.66 -0.32 8.75
N VAL A 39 6.86 -0.48 10.07
CA VAL A 39 6.18 -1.53 10.87
C VAL A 39 4.66 -1.36 10.78
N LYS A 40 4.16 -0.12 10.85
CA LYS A 40 2.73 0.17 10.79
C LYS A 40 2.11 -0.22 9.45
N ASN A 41 2.79 0.09 8.35
CA ASN A 41 2.37 -0.30 7.01
C ASN A 41 2.33 -1.83 6.86
N ILE A 42 3.33 -2.53 7.41
CA ILE A 42 3.34 -4.00 7.44
C ILE A 42 2.14 -4.55 8.24
N MET A 43 1.82 -3.97 9.40
CA MET A 43 0.67 -4.43 10.20
C MET A 43 -0.66 -4.20 9.48
N ILE A 44 -0.84 -3.06 8.82
CA ILE A 44 -2.02 -2.79 7.98
C ILE A 44 -2.08 -3.80 6.84
N TYR A 45 -0.94 -4.08 6.20
CA TYR A 45 -0.85 -5.06 5.11
C TYR A 45 -1.27 -6.45 5.56
N PHE A 46 -0.74 -6.98 6.66
CA PHE A 46 -1.12 -8.31 7.17
C PHE A 46 -2.62 -8.38 7.49
N ASN A 47 -3.20 -7.32 8.03
CA ASN A 47 -4.63 -7.25 8.31
C ASN A 47 -5.49 -7.24 7.04
N LEU A 48 -5.00 -6.67 5.94
CA LEU A 48 -5.68 -6.75 4.63
C LEU A 48 -5.46 -8.11 3.97
N LEU A 49 -4.27 -8.69 4.15
CA LEU A 49 -3.88 -9.96 3.57
C LEU A 49 -4.72 -11.11 4.14
N ILE A 50 -4.98 -11.14 5.45
CA ILE A 50 -5.84 -12.17 6.05
C ILE A 50 -7.25 -12.17 5.43
N LEU A 51 -7.83 -10.99 5.24
CA LEU A 51 -9.14 -10.83 4.63
C LEU A 51 -9.09 -11.28 3.17
N PHE A 52 -8.05 -10.86 2.45
CA PHE A 52 -7.86 -11.20 1.04
C PHE A 52 -7.72 -12.71 0.80
N PHE A 53 -6.91 -13.42 1.59
CA PHE A 53 -6.74 -14.87 1.45
C PHE A 53 -8.04 -15.65 1.67
N ILE A 54 -8.93 -15.15 2.54
CA ILE A 54 -10.25 -15.76 2.78
C ILE A 54 -11.18 -15.56 1.57
N PHE A 55 -11.17 -14.39 0.95
CA PHE A 55 -12.06 -14.07 -0.18
C PHE A 55 -11.56 -14.56 -1.54
N SER A 56 -10.24 -14.70 -1.71
CA SER A 56 -9.60 -15.16 -2.95
C SER A 56 -10.17 -16.47 -3.53
N PRO A 57 -10.34 -17.57 -2.77
CA PRO A 57 -10.89 -18.82 -3.32
C PRO A 57 -12.35 -18.66 -3.77
N ILE A 58 -13.15 -17.88 -3.04
CA ILE A 58 -14.55 -17.58 -3.40
C ILE A 58 -14.62 -16.87 -4.76
N ILE A 59 -13.71 -15.92 -5.01
CA ILE A 59 -13.65 -15.18 -6.28
C ILE A 59 -13.25 -16.10 -7.43
N LEU A 60 -12.28 -17.01 -7.24
CA LEU A 60 -11.91 -17.98 -8.27
C LEU A 60 -13.10 -18.87 -8.68
N VAL A 61 -13.87 -19.36 -7.69
CA VAL A 61 -15.05 -20.19 -7.95
C VAL A 61 -16.14 -19.41 -8.70
N ILE A 62 -16.41 -18.16 -8.30
CA ILE A 62 -17.41 -17.30 -8.96
C ILE A 62 -17.01 -17.00 -10.41
N LEU A 63 -15.72 -16.77 -10.66
CA LEU A 63 -15.19 -16.49 -12.00
C LEU A 63 -14.93 -17.76 -12.83
N ASN A 64 -15.23 -18.94 -12.30
CA ASN A 64 -15.01 -20.24 -12.92
C ASN A 64 -13.53 -20.45 -13.36
N ILE A 65 -12.59 -19.94 -12.57
CA ILE A 65 -11.14 -20.07 -12.78
C ILE A 65 -10.62 -21.30 -12.04
N ASN A 66 -9.69 -22.03 -12.65
CA ASN A 66 -9.10 -23.23 -12.06
C ASN A 66 -8.31 -22.90 -10.76
N LEU A 67 -8.55 -23.68 -9.70
CA LEU A 67 -7.90 -23.55 -8.39
C LEU A 67 -6.37 -23.74 -8.44
N SER A 68 -5.83 -24.32 -9.51
CA SER A 68 -4.39 -24.41 -9.74
C SER A 68 -3.69 -23.05 -9.74
N TYR A 69 -4.38 -21.98 -10.16
CA TYR A 69 -3.83 -20.63 -10.22
C TYR A 69 -3.92 -19.85 -8.90
N LEU A 70 -4.50 -20.44 -7.85
CA LEU A 70 -4.75 -19.77 -6.58
C LEU A 70 -3.46 -19.21 -5.97
N PHE A 71 -2.35 -19.96 -5.99
CA PHE A 71 -1.09 -19.48 -5.43
C PHE A 71 -0.49 -18.32 -6.22
N SER A 72 -0.42 -18.44 -7.54
CA SER A 72 0.15 -17.40 -8.42
C SER A 72 -0.63 -16.09 -8.32
N ILE A 73 -1.96 -16.17 -8.35
CA ILE A 73 -2.86 -15.01 -8.23
C ILE A 73 -2.72 -14.36 -6.85
N ASN A 74 -2.66 -15.14 -5.77
CA ASN A 74 -2.52 -14.61 -4.42
C ASN A 74 -1.18 -13.89 -4.20
N ILE A 75 -0.08 -14.40 -4.76
CA ILE A 75 1.25 -13.76 -4.66
C ILE A 75 1.25 -12.42 -5.39
N LEU A 76 0.75 -12.40 -6.63
CA LEU A 76 0.73 -11.19 -7.46
C LEU A 76 -0.16 -10.09 -6.85
N LEU A 77 -1.35 -10.48 -6.41
CA LEU A 77 -2.28 -9.56 -5.75
C LEU A 77 -1.74 -9.13 -4.37
N GLY A 78 -1.06 -10.02 -3.65
CA GLY A 78 -0.39 -9.72 -2.39
C GLY A 78 0.72 -8.66 -2.56
N LEU A 79 1.56 -8.77 -3.59
CA LEU A 79 2.57 -7.74 -3.90
C LEU A 79 1.92 -6.40 -4.30
N SER A 80 0.86 -6.48 -5.09
CA SER A 80 0.11 -5.30 -5.50
C SER A 80 -0.47 -4.58 -4.28
N LEU A 81 -1.16 -5.32 -3.40
CA LEU A 81 -1.70 -4.83 -2.12
C LEU A 81 -0.62 -4.15 -1.26
N LEU A 82 0.58 -4.72 -1.20
CA LEU A 82 1.67 -4.13 -0.42
C LEU A 82 2.08 -2.76 -1.01
N SER A 83 2.29 -2.69 -2.32
CA SER A 83 2.59 -1.45 -3.05
C SER A 83 1.56 -0.35 -2.76
N ILE A 84 0.29 -0.74 -2.80
CA ILE A 84 -0.88 0.11 -2.56
C ILE A 84 -0.84 0.72 -1.14
N VAL A 85 -0.53 -0.09 -0.12
CA VAL A 85 -0.45 0.38 1.27
C VAL A 85 0.67 1.41 1.44
N PHE A 86 1.85 1.17 0.83
CA PHE A 86 2.98 2.10 0.91
C PHE A 86 2.70 3.44 0.19
N ILE A 87 2.06 3.43 -0.99
CA ILE A 87 1.69 4.69 -1.66
C ILE A 87 0.62 5.43 -0.86
N SER A 88 -0.38 4.72 -0.36
CA SER A 88 -1.45 5.30 0.45
C SER A 88 -0.92 5.96 1.72
N SER A 89 0.13 5.40 2.32
CA SER A 89 0.82 5.96 3.48
C SER A 89 1.44 7.32 3.14
N MET A 90 2.16 7.41 2.00
CA MET A 90 2.74 8.67 1.52
C MET A 90 1.69 9.75 1.31
N THR A 91 0.62 9.44 0.59
CA THR A 91 -0.45 10.41 0.34
C THR A 91 -1.19 10.82 1.63
N SER A 92 -1.39 9.87 2.55
CA SER A 92 -2.04 10.13 3.84
C SER A 92 -1.21 11.08 4.72
N SER A 93 0.11 10.92 4.75
CA SER A 93 1.02 11.81 5.49
C SER A 93 0.97 13.26 4.96
N ILE A 94 0.88 13.44 3.64
CA ILE A 94 0.79 14.77 3.00
C ILE A 94 -0.54 15.45 3.35
N THR A 95 -1.65 14.69 3.39
CA THR A 95 -2.96 15.24 3.75
C THR A 95 -3.05 15.67 5.20
N ILE A 96 -2.47 14.88 6.12
CA ILE A 96 -2.40 15.25 7.54
C ILE A 96 -1.56 16.53 7.68
N SER A 97 -0.49 16.68 6.88
CA SER A 97 0.43 17.83 6.98
C SER A 97 -0.17 19.19 6.65
N ARG A 98 -1.21 19.26 5.83
CA ARG A 98 -1.82 20.54 5.45
C ARG A 98 -3.09 20.88 6.22
N ASN A 99 -3.47 20.13 7.26
CA ASN A 99 -4.78 20.26 7.92
C ASN A 99 -5.96 20.23 6.92
N ASN A 100 -5.74 19.67 5.73
CA ASN A 100 -6.72 19.68 4.65
C ASN A 100 -7.71 18.54 4.91
N LYS A 101 -8.88 18.91 5.44
CA LYS A 101 -10.03 18.03 5.67
C LYS A 101 -10.66 17.46 4.38
N LEU A 102 -10.19 17.88 3.22
CA LEU A 102 -10.63 17.36 1.92
C LEU A 102 -9.84 16.10 1.59
N SER A 103 -10.54 15.03 1.21
CA SER A 103 -10.07 13.73 0.71
C SER A 103 -9.23 13.85 -0.58
N ILE A 104 -8.18 14.66 -0.55
CA ILE A 104 -7.21 14.86 -1.64
C ILE A 104 -6.35 13.59 -1.78
N THR A 105 -6.27 12.78 -0.72
CA THR A 105 -5.67 11.45 -0.74
C THR A 105 -6.17 10.60 -1.89
N SER A 106 -7.48 10.46 -2.09
CA SER A 106 -8.05 9.63 -3.16
C SER A 106 -7.72 10.16 -4.57
N VAL A 107 -7.63 11.48 -4.74
CA VAL A 107 -7.31 12.11 -6.04
C VAL A 107 -5.81 12.02 -6.35
N LEU A 108 -4.94 12.22 -5.36
CA LEU A 108 -3.48 12.10 -5.51
C LEU A 108 -3.03 10.64 -5.64
N THR A 109 -3.74 9.71 -5.00
CA THR A 109 -3.41 8.28 -5.09
C THR A 109 -3.72 7.74 -6.48
N LEU A 110 -4.86 8.07 -7.07
CA LEU A 110 -5.28 7.56 -8.38
C LEU A 110 -4.16 7.50 -9.45
N PRO A 111 -3.43 8.59 -9.77
CA PRO A 111 -2.35 8.56 -10.78
C PRO A 111 -1.15 7.69 -10.38
N LEU A 112 -0.82 7.61 -9.08
CA LEU A 112 0.28 6.79 -8.57
C LEU A 112 -0.04 5.29 -8.60
N PHE A 113 -1.33 4.94 -8.64
CA PHE A 113 -1.83 3.58 -8.61
C PHE A 113 -2.04 2.96 -10.00
N VAL A 114 -2.37 3.77 -11.01
CA VAL A 114 -2.58 3.31 -12.38
C VAL A 114 -1.40 2.47 -12.90
N PRO A 115 -0.13 2.87 -12.72
CA PRO A 115 1.01 2.05 -13.15
C PRO A 115 1.02 0.67 -12.51
N ILE A 116 0.76 0.56 -11.21
CA ILE A 116 0.75 -0.73 -10.48
C ILE A 116 -0.33 -1.63 -11.05
N LEU A 117 -1.54 -1.12 -11.24
CA LEU A 117 -2.66 -1.92 -11.74
C LEU A 117 -2.39 -2.45 -13.15
N ILE A 118 -1.84 -1.59 -14.03
CA ILE A 118 -1.50 -1.96 -15.42
C ILE A 118 -0.44 -3.07 -15.42
N PHE A 119 0.65 -2.89 -14.68
CA PHE A 119 1.73 -3.88 -14.64
C PHE A 119 1.31 -5.18 -13.95
N SER A 120 0.50 -5.12 -12.90
CA SER A 120 -0.05 -6.32 -12.25
C SER A 120 -0.98 -7.12 -13.18
N MET A 121 -1.88 -6.47 -13.92
CA MET A 121 -2.76 -7.15 -14.89
C MET A 121 -1.97 -7.76 -16.05
N ALA A 122 -0.97 -7.04 -16.55
CA ALA A 122 -0.15 -7.54 -17.64
C ALA A 122 0.68 -8.78 -17.26
N ILE A 123 0.94 -9.01 -15.97
CA ILE A 123 1.63 -10.21 -15.48
C ILE A 123 0.66 -11.41 -15.37
N SER A 124 -0.62 -11.18 -15.10
CA SER A 124 -1.61 -12.27 -15.00
C SER A 124 -1.99 -12.88 -16.36
N ASP A 125 -1.89 -12.11 -17.45
CA ASP A 125 -2.20 -12.59 -18.80
C ASP A 125 -1.05 -13.41 -19.41
N VAL A 126 0.16 -13.34 -18.82
CA VAL A 126 1.32 -14.13 -19.24
C VAL A 126 1.43 -15.34 -18.31
N ILE A 127 0.60 -16.35 -18.58
CA ILE A 127 0.56 -17.61 -17.85
C ILE A 127 1.86 -18.43 -18.02
N ASP A 128 2.74 -18.04 -18.93
CA ASP A 128 4.10 -18.52 -18.99
C ASP A 128 5.03 -17.57 -18.22
N PHE A 129 5.61 -18.06 -17.13
CA PHE A 129 6.67 -17.38 -16.37
C PHE A 129 7.98 -17.23 -17.17
N ASP A 130 7.91 -17.00 -18.48
CA ASP A 130 9.03 -16.38 -19.18
C ASP A 130 9.27 -15.03 -18.51
N ILE A 131 10.54 -14.77 -18.19
CA ILE A 131 11.02 -13.57 -17.51
C ILE A 131 10.74 -12.37 -18.43
N ASN A 132 9.50 -11.92 -18.43
CA ASN A 132 9.02 -10.91 -19.33
C ASN A 132 9.47 -9.56 -18.77
N LYS A 133 9.94 -8.65 -19.64
CA LYS A 133 10.50 -7.34 -19.23
C LYS A 133 9.55 -6.54 -18.33
N LEU A 134 8.25 -6.76 -18.45
CA LEU A 134 7.21 -6.16 -17.59
C LEU A 134 7.29 -6.63 -16.12
N TYR A 135 7.59 -7.90 -15.85
CA TYR A 135 7.68 -8.40 -14.47
C TYR A 135 8.85 -7.73 -13.72
N ILE A 136 9.99 -7.59 -14.39
CA ILE A 136 11.16 -6.88 -13.84
C ILE A 136 10.83 -5.41 -13.58
N PHE A 137 10.10 -4.76 -14.48
CA PHE A 137 9.69 -3.37 -14.29
C PHE A 137 8.73 -3.21 -13.10
N PHE A 138 7.77 -4.11 -12.96
CA PHE A 138 6.87 -4.14 -11.80
C PHE A 138 7.64 -4.34 -10.50
N LEU A 139 8.56 -5.31 -10.46
CA LEU A 139 9.40 -5.57 -9.30
C LEU A 139 10.26 -4.35 -8.94
N ALA A 140 10.85 -3.69 -9.93
CA ALA A 140 11.64 -2.48 -9.74
C ALA A 140 10.79 -1.32 -9.19
N TYR A 141 9.59 -1.10 -9.74
CA TYR A 141 8.65 -0.10 -9.25
C TYR A 141 8.18 -0.40 -7.83
N PHE A 142 7.93 -1.67 -7.51
CA PHE A 142 7.59 -2.12 -6.16
C PHE A 142 8.72 -1.85 -5.16
N LEU A 143 9.96 -2.23 -5.50
CA LEU A 143 11.14 -1.98 -4.66
C LEU A 143 11.38 -0.48 -4.44
N LEU A 144 11.18 0.34 -5.47
CA LEU A 144 11.24 1.80 -5.37
C LEU A 144 10.23 2.31 -4.34
N ASN A 145 8.97 1.87 -4.42
CA ASN A 145 7.93 2.27 -3.47
C ASN A 145 8.25 1.81 -2.04
N LEU A 146 8.76 0.59 -1.88
CA LEU A 146 9.16 0.05 -0.58
C LEU A 146 10.24 0.90 0.09
N ALA A 147 11.23 1.36 -0.69
CA ALA A 147 12.34 2.17 -0.18
C ALA A 147 11.93 3.62 0.09
N PHE A 148 11.22 4.26 -0.84
CA PHE A 148 10.93 5.69 -0.77
C PHE A 148 9.73 6.04 0.11
N SER A 149 8.72 5.18 0.17
CA SER A 149 7.50 5.47 0.94
C SER A 149 7.77 5.80 2.41
N PRO A 150 8.43 4.95 3.23
CA PRO A 150 8.63 5.22 4.65
C PRO A 150 9.48 6.48 4.91
N LEU A 151 10.40 6.78 3.99
CA LEU A 151 11.28 7.94 4.07
C LEU A 151 10.52 9.24 3.79
N LEU A 152 9.73 9.27 2.72
CA LEU A 152 8.91 10.41 2.32
C LEU A 152 7.80 10.69 3.34
N THR A 153 7.19 9.64 3.89
CA THR A 153 6.16 9.78 4.94
C THR A 153 6.73 10.36 6.21
N SER A 154 7.94 9.93 6.62
CA SER A 154 8.57 10.50 7.81
C SER A 154 8.89 11.97 7.61
N PHE A 155 9.37 12.35 6.43
CA PHE A 155 9.69 13.74 6.13
C PHE A 155 8.44 14.63 6.16
N ALA A 156 7.33 14.17 5.56
CA ALA A 156 6.05 14.89 5.58
C ALA A 156 5.50 15.06 7.00
N LEU A 157 5.61 14.01 7.85
CA LEU A 157 5.15 14.05 9.24
C LEU A 157 6.05 14.91 10.14
N LYS A 158 7.37 14.94 9.94
CA LYS A 158 8.27 15.83 10.68
C LYS A 158 7.99 17.31 10.39
N LYS A 159 7.49 17.63 9.19
CA LYS A 159 7.12 19.01 8.81
C LYS A 159 5.84 19.51 9.50
N LEU A 160 5.02 18.62 10.08
CA LEU A 160 3.86 19.00 10.92
C LEU A 160 4.25 19.44 12.32
N SER A 161 5.33 18.88 12.87
CA SER A 161 5.74 19.13 14.26
C SER A 161 6.54 20.42 14.45
N VAL A 162 6.78 21.17 13.37
CA VAL A 162 7.48 22.47 13.36
C VAL A 162 6.46 23.56 13.08
#